data_AF-D3F014-F1
#
_entry.id   AF-D3F014-F1
#
_cell.length_a   1.000
_cell.length_b   1.000
_cell.length_c   1.000
_cell.angle_alpha   90.00
_cell.angle_beta   90.00
_cell.angle_gamma   90.00
#
_symmetry.space_group_name_H-M   'P 1'
#
loop_
_entity.id
_entity.type
_entity.pdbx_description
1 polymer ?
#
loop_
_entity_poly.entity_id
_entity_poly.type
_entity_poly.pdbx_seq_one_letter_code
_entity_poly.pdbx_strand_id
1 'polypeptide(L)'
;MRSTVNLAVLGLVIERPSYGYELSQRFGRRFGDLFAVGRSHIYAALDSLQRDSLIEPLPRPQPVGRRPRQPRVHYRVTADGARTYREWVAEQLRENTQRSQMLARLAVVGAGQTETIDLLLAGYELAARNGGAATAGDGDGEANGDAAERLVLRLLEEERRVMREAQQKWMAFARRELAAFDDDGS
;
A
#
# COMPACT_ATOMS: atom_id res chain seq x y z
N MET A 1 2.86 16.04 3.37
CA MET A 1 1.75 15.06 3.56
C MET A 1 2.34 13.66 3.63
N ARG A 2 1.99 12.85 4.63
CA ARG A 2 2.52 11.48 4.77
C ARG A 2 1.67 10.51 3.95
N SER A 3 2.22 10.06 2.83
CA SER A 3 1.61 9.08 1.92
C SER A 3 2.47 7.84 1.86
N THR A 4 1.87 6.65 1.89
CA THR A 4 2.58 5.38 1.72
C THR A 4 3.30 5.31 0.37
N VAL A 5 2.81 6.04 -0.65
CA VAL A 5 3.49 6.22 -1.94
C VAL A 5 4.80 7.01 -1.78
N ASN A 6 4.79 8.11 -1.00
CA ASN A 6 6.00 8.89 -0.73
C ASN A 6 7.03 8.04 0.03
N LEU A 7 6.58 7.22 0.99
CA LEU A 7 7.43 6.29 1.72
C LEU A 7 8.09 5.25 0.78
N ALA A 8 7.29 4.64 -0.10
CA ALA A 8 7.79 3.65 -1.05
C ALA A 8 8.75 4.26 -2.09
N VAL A 9 8.43 5.45 -2.63
CA VAL A 9 9.34 6.18 -3.54
C VAL A 9 10.64 6.55 -2.84
N LEU A 10 10.59 7.04 -1.60
CA LEU A 10 11.78 7.37 -0.81
C LEU A 10 12.66 6.11 -0.57
N GLY A 11 12.04 4.96 -0.27
CA GLY A 11 12.74 3.68 -0.16
C GLY A 11 13.47 3.27 -1.44
N LEU A 12 12.86 3.45 -2.62
CA LEU A 12 13.51 3.15 -3.90
C LEU A 12 14.72 4.04 -4.20
N VAL A 13 14.65 5.32 -3.79
CA VAL A 13 15.74 6.28 -3.93
C VAL A 13 16.88 5.97 -2.96
N ILE A 14 16.56 5.56 -1.73
CA ILE A 14 17.53 5.08 -0.72
C ILE A 14 18.29 3.86 -1.24
N GLU A 15 17.56 2.88 -1.79
CA GLU A 15 18.15 1.66 -2.34
C GLU A 15 19.10 1.99 -3.49
N ARG A 16 18.68 2.87 -4.41
CA ARG A 16 19.51 3.28 -5.55
C ARG A 16 19.12 4.64 -6.13
N PRO A 17 20.03 5.63 -6.13
CA PRO A 17 19.81 6.91 -6.81
C PRO A 17 19.46 6.73 -8.30
N SER A 18 18.32 7.26 -8.72
CA SER A 18 17.72 6.97 -10.04
C SER A 18 16.93 8.19 -10.56
N TYR A 19 16.56 8.17 -11.84
CA TYR A 19 15.72 9.21 -12.45
C TYR A 19 14.25 8.83 -12.43
N GLY A 20 13.34 9.81 -12.49
CA GLY A 20 11.90 9.61 -12.22
C GLY A 20 11.23 8.48 -13.02
N TYR A 21 11.58 8.33 -14.30
CA TYR A 21 11.03 7.24 -15.13
C TYR A 21 11.49 5.86 -14.67
N GLU A 22 12.77 5.70 -14.30
CA GLU A 22 13.28 4.43 -13.80
C GLU A 22 12.68 4.10 -12.43
N LEU A 23 12.56 5.09 -11.55
CA LEU A 23 11.88 4.94 -10.26
C LEU A 23 10.43 4.49 -10.47
N SER A 24 9.74 5.04 -11.48
CA SER A 24 8.39 4.63 -11.81
C SER A 24 8.29 3.20 -12.31
N GLN A 25 9.25 2.72 -13.11
CA GLN A 25 9.28 1.32 -13.55
C GLN A 25 9.55 0.37 -12.38
N ARG A 26 10.54 0.69 -11.54
CA ARG A 26 10.88 -0.11 -10.35
C ARG A 26 9.71 -0.15 -9.36
N PHE A 27 9.00 0.97 -9.19
CA PHE A 27 7.81 1.03 -8.35
C PHE A 27 6.72 0.08 -8.85
N GLY A 28 6.37 0.15 -10.14
CA GLY A 28 5.35 -0.74 -10.71
C GLY A 28 5.71 -2.22 -10.56
N ARG A 29 6.97 -2.58 -10.79
CA ARG A 29 7.45 -3.97 -10.66
C ARG A 29 7.38 -4.51 -9.23
N ARG A 30 7.81 -3.71 -8.24
CA ARG A 30 7.92 -4.18 -6.84
C ARG A 30 6.63 -4.01 -6.04
N PHE A 31 5.84 -3.01 -6.40
CA PHE A 31 4.71 -2.57 -5.59
C PHE A 31 3.39 -2.46 -6.37
N GLY A 32 3.35 -2.88 -7.65
CA GLY A 32 2.15 -2.82 -8.48
C GLY A 32 0.93 -3.48 -7.82
N ASP A 33 1.13 -4.63 -7.19
CA ASP A 33 0.08 -5.38 -6.49
C ASP A 33 -0.32 -4.78 -5.12
N LEU A 34 0.41 -3.77 -4.65
CA LEU A 34 0.19 -3.13 -3.36
C LEU A 34 -0.41 -1.73 -3.49
N PHE A 35 -0.23 -1.06 -4.63
CA PHE A 35 -0.67 0.32 -4.81
C PHE A 35 -1.36 0.52 -6.16
N ALA A 36 -2.61 0.98 -6.11
CA ALA A 36 -3.34 1.43 -7.30
C ALA A 36 -2.93 2.85 -7.71
N VAL A 37 -1.65 3.06 -8.06
CA VAL A 37 -1.12 4.39 -8.42
C VAL A 37 -0.38 4.40 -9.75
N GLY A 38 -0.79 5.33 -10.62
CA GLY A 38 -0.15 5.57 -11.91
C GLY A 38 1.13 6.42 -11.81
N ARG A 39 1.87 6.49 -12.92
CA ARG A 39 3.15 7.23 -13.05
C ARG A 39 3.07 8.68 -12.57
N SER A 40 1.95 9.36 -12.80
CA SER A 40 1.72 10.75 -12.35
C SER A 40 1.84 10.91 -10.83
N HIS A 41 1.36 9.94 -10.06
CA HIS A 41 1.46 9.95 -8.60
C HIS A 41 2.91 9.79 -8.13
N ILE A 42 3.72 9.01 -8.85
CA ILE A 42 5.15 8.84 -8.53
C ILE A 42 5.90 10.15 -8.77
N TYR A 43 5.59 10.87 -9.86
CA TYR A 43 6.19 12.20 -10.08
C TYR A 43 5.72 13.23 -9.04
N ALA A 44 4.44 13.21 -8.64
CA ALA A 44 3.93 14.05 -7.57
C ALA A 44 4.59 13.72 -6.21
N ALA A 45 4.88 12.44 -5.95
CA ALA A 45 5.61 12.00 -4.77
C ALA A 45 7.05 12.50 -4.78
N LEU A 46 7.76 12.40 -5.92
CA LEU A 46 9.11 12.95 -6.06
C LEU A 46 9.14 14.47 -5.84
N ASP A 47 8.20 15.19 -6.41
CA ASP A 47 8.07 16.64 -6.20
C ASP A 47 7.83 16.96 -4.71
N SER A 48 6.92 16.25 -4.04
CA SER A 48 6.67 16.41 -2.61
C SER A 48 7.92 16.13 -1.76
N LEU A 49 8.61 15.01 -2.03
CA LEU A 49 9.81 14.63 -1.29
C LEU A 49 10.96 15.63 -1.49
N GLN A 50 11.08 16.20 -2.68
CA GLN A 50 12.08 17.23 -2.96
C GLN A 50 11.72 18.55 -2.29
N ARG A 51 10.45 18.97 -2.32
CA ARG A 51 9.96 20.15 -1.58
C ARG A 51 10.22 20.03 -0.08
N ASP A 52 10.05 18.83 0.46
CA ASP A 52 10.32 18.51 1.87
C ASP A 52 11.84 18.30 2.16
N SER A 53 12.74 18.53 1.19
CA SER A 53 14.20 18.35 1.31
C SER A 53 14.65 16.93 1.71
N LEU A 54 13.81 15.93 1.45
CA LEU A 54 14.11 14.52 1.75
C LEU A 54 14.89 13.83 0.62
N ILE A 55 14.77 14.38 -0.60
CA ILE A 55 15.59 13.99 -1.74
C ILE A 55 16.15 15.25 -2.42
N GLU A 56 17.25 15.10 -3.14
CA GLU A 56 17.86 16.17 -3.89
C GLU A 56 18.33 15.71 -5.28
N PRO A 57 18.33 16.60 -6.28
CA PRO A 57 18.82 16.28 -7.61
C PRO A 57 20.34 16.06 -7.59
N LEU A 58 20.78 14.95 -8.17
CA LEU A 58 22.16 14.66 -8.51
C LEU A 58 22.53 15.35 -9.82
N PRO A 59 23.44 16.34 -9.81
CA PRO A 59 23.95 16.92 -11.03
C PRO A 59 24.74 15.84 -11.78
N ARG A 60 24.35 15.56 -13.04
CA ARG A 60 25.22 14.81 -13.95
C ARG A 60 25.83 15.77 -14.97
N PRO A 61 27.13 15.62 -15.29
CA PRO A 61 27.69 16.26 -16.46
C PRO A 61 26.95 15.75 -17.71
N GLN A 62 26.40 16.67 -18.50
CA GLN A 62 25.85 16.35 -19.81
C GLN A 62 27.01 15.91 -20.72
N PRO A 63 26.93 14.76 -21.41
CA PRO A 63 27.97 14.37 -22.34
C PRO A 63 28.07 15.41 -23.46
N VAL A 64 29.25 16.03 -23.58
CA VAL A 64 29.57 17.00 -24.64
C VAL A 64 29.43 16.31 -25.99
N GLY A 65 28.59 16.84 -26.89
CA GLY A 65 28.52 16.42 -28.30
C GLY A 65 27.32 15.58 -28.76
N ARG A 66 26.31 15.31 -27.91
CA ARG A 66 25.02 14.73 -28.36
C ARG A 66 23.89 15.78 -28.30
N ARG A 67 22.98 15.75 -29.29
CA ARG A 67 21.76 16.59 -29.34
C ARG A 67 21.11 16.66 -27.95
N PRO A 68 20.56 17.82 -27.52
CA PRO A 68 19.99 17.99 -26.19
C PRO A 68 18.77 17.08 -26.03
N ARG A 69 19.01 15.87 -25.52
CA ARG A 69 17.96 15.08 -24.88
C ARG A 69 17.73 15.72 -23.52
N GLN A 70 16.47 15.93 -23.12
CA GLN A 70 16.13 16.48 -21.81
C GLN A 70 17.02 15.82 -20.74
N PRO A 71 17.78 16.60 -19.95
CA PRO A 71 18.65 16.06 -18.93
C PRO A 71 17.83 15.20 -17.97
N ARG A 72 18.21 13.93 -17.83
CA ARG A 72 17.58 13.03 -16.86
C ARG A 72 18.03 13.47 -15.47
N VAL A 73 17.14 14.10 -14.72
CA VAL A 73 17.38 14.46 -13.33
C VAL A 73 17.37 13.16 -12.51
N HIS A 74 18.51 12.83 -11.93
CA HIS A 74 18.62 11.75 -10.95
C HIS A 74 18.37 12.32 -9.57
N TYR A 75 17.77 11.54 -8.68
CA TYR A 75 17.56 11.91 -7.29
C TYR A 75 18.42 11.04 -6.38
N ARG A 76 18.96 11.64 -5.31
CA ARG A 76 19.52 10.92 -4.15
C ARG A 76 18.78 11.33 -2.89
N VAL A 77 18.80 10.44 -1.91
CA VAL A 77 18.25 10.71 -0.58
C VAL A 77 19.18 11.66 0.19
N THR A 78 18.62 12.56 0.99
CA THR A 78 19.37 13.40 1.93
C THR A 78 19.54 12.67 3.28
N ALA A 79 20.40 13.17 4.17
CA ALA A 79 20.52 12.62 5.52
C ALA A 79 19.18 12.69 6.29
N ASP A 80 18.45 13.79 6.11
CA ASP A 80 17.11 13.98 6.67
C ASP A 80 16.11 13.01 6.05
N GLY A 81 16.15 12.79 4.73
CA GLY A 81 15.35 11.77 4.05
C GLY A 81 15.53 10.37 4.65
N ALA A 82 16.77 9.96 4.91
CA ALA A 82 17.07 8.65 5.49
C ALA A 82 16.61 8.51 6.96
N ARG A 83 16.65 9.60 7.74
CA ARG A 83 16.10 9.63 9.11
C ARG A 83 14.58 9.56 9.09
N THR A 84 13.95 10.44 8.33
CA THR A 84 12.49 10.50 8.15
C THR A 84 11.93 9.17 7.63
N TYR A 85 12.64 8.49 6.71
CA TYR A 85 12.25 7.16 6.24
C TYR A 85 12.15 6.16 7.40
N ARG A 86 13.15 6.10 8.29
CA ARG A 86 13.13 5.19 9.45
C ARG A 86 11.99 5.52 10.42
N GLU A 87 11.75 6.80 10.65
CA GLU A 87 10.65 7.26 11.50
C GLU A 87 9.28 6.86 10.92
N TRP A 88 9.07 7.07 9.62
CA TRP A 88 7.82 6.71 8.96
C TRP A 88 7.60 5.20 8.86
N VAL A 89 8.66 4.39 8.71
CA VAL A 89 8.57 2.93 8.77
C VAL A 89 8.19 2.44 10.17
N ALA A 90 8.73 3.08 11.21
CA ALA A 90 8.48 2.71 12.61
C ALA A 90 7.18 3.28 13.20
N GLU A 91 6.53 4.21 12.49
CA GLU A 91 5.31 4.86 12.93
C GLU A 91 4.14 3.86 12.97
N GLN A 92 3.35 3.90 14.05
CA GLN A 92 2.23 2.98 14.27
C GLN A 92 1.28 3.00 13.07
N LEU A 93 1.14 1.86 12.41
CA LEU A 93 0.19 1.67 11.32
C LEU A 93 -1.22 1.90 11.87
N ARG A 94 -1.93 2.91 11.36
CA ARG A 94 -3.32 3.17 11.76
C ARG A 94 -4.16 1.92 11.49
N GLU A 95 -4.96 1.56 12.48
CA GLU A 95 -5.90 0.46 12.50
C GLU A 95 -6.70 0.36 11.20
N ASN A 96 -7.01 -0.87 10.74
CA ASN A 96 -7.70 -1.11 9.49
C ASN A 96 -9.01 -0.29 9.42
N THR A 97 -9.01 0.77 8.59
CA THR A 97 -10.10 1.75 8.50
C THR A 97 -11.43 1.09 8.16
N GLN A 98 -11.43 0.08 7.28
CA GLN A 98 -12.64 -0.64 6.90
C GLN A 98 -13.22 -1.45 8.07
N ARG A 99 -12.35 -2.15 8.81
CA ARG A 99 -12.75 -2.88 10.03
C ARG A 99 -13.36 -1.93 11.06
N SER A 100 -12.72 -0.80 11.29
CA SER A 100 -13.18 0.20 12.27
C SER A 100 -14.55 0.77 11.89
N GLN A 101 -14.76 1.10 10.61
CA GLN A 101 -16.06 1.56 10.11
C GLN A 101 -17.14 0.48 10.21
N MET A 102 -16.80 -0.77 9.89
CA MET A 102 -17.73 -1.89 10.02
C MET A 102 -18.15 -2.09 11.49
N LEU A 103 -17.21 -2.05 12.44
CA LEU A 103 -17.52 -2.23 13.87
C LEU A 103 -18.40 -1.10 14.38
N ALA A 104 -18.11 0.15 13.97
CA ALA A 104 -18.94 1.30 14.29
C ALA A 104 -20.36 1.15 13.72
N ARG A 105 -20.51 0.69 12.47
CA ARG A 105 -21.83 0.47 11.87
C ARG A 105 -22.60 -0.65 12.56
N LEU A 106 -21.94 -1.75 12.94
CA LEU A 106 -22.58 -2.81 13.75
C LEU A 106 -23.09 -2.25 15.09
N ALA A 107 -22.28 -1.45 15.77
CA ALA A 107 -22.68 -0.82 17.03
C ALA A 107 -23.89 0.12 16.86
N VAL A 108 -24.03 0.79 15.70
CA VAL A 108 -25.14 1.70 15.40
C VAL A 108 -26.42 0.97 15.02
N VAL A 109 -26.33 -0.10 14.22
CA VAL A 109 -27.51 -0.84 13.71
C VAL A 109 -28.30 -1.46 14.87
N GLY A 110 -27.62 -1.90 15.94
CA GLY A 110 -28.27 -2.52 17.10
C GLY A 110 -28.83 -3.92 16.79
N ALA A 111 -29.05 -4.72 17.82
CA ALA A 111 -29.32 -6.17 17.68
C ALA A 111 -30.66 -6.52 17.00
N GLY A 112 -31.62 -5.59 16.92
CA GLY A 112 -32.97 -5.87 16.39
C GLY A 112 -33.12 -5.76 14.87
N GLN A 113 -32.03 -5.57 14.12
CA GLN A 113 -32.07 -5.38 12.66
C GLN A 113 -31.16 -6.42 11.97
N THR A 114 -31.44 -7.70 12.18
CA THR A 114 -30.60 -8.82 11.72
C THR A 114 -30.36 -8.83 10.21
N GLU A 115 -31.39 -8.55 9.39
CA GLU A 115 -31.26 -8.40 7.93
C GLU A 115 -30.28 -7.27 7.53
N THR A 116 -30.31 -6.15 8.25
CA THR A 116 -29.38 -5.02 7.99
C THR A 116 -27.95 -5.37 8.42
N ILE A 117 -27.80 -6.14 9.50
CA ILE A 117 -26.50 -6.65 9.95
C ILE A 117 -25.93 -7.59 8.88
N ASP A 118 -26.74 -8.51 8.34
CA ASP A 118 -26.30 -9.44 7.30
C ASP A 118 -25.84 -8.73 6.02
N LEU A 119 -26.59 -7.71 5.58
CA LEU A 119 -26.18 -6.86 4.44
C LEU A 119 -24.85 -6.15 4.70
N LEU A 120 -24.64 -5.64 5.91
CA LEU A 120 -23.40 -4.99 6.31
C LEU A 120 -22.22 -5.98 6.31
N LEU A 121 -22.42 -7.19 6.84
CA LEU A 121 -21.43 -8.26 6.86
C LEU A 121 -21.05 -8.71 5.44
N ALA A 122 -22.04 -8.89 4.56
CA ALA A 122 -21.82 -9.23 3.16
C ALA A 122 -21.03 -8.13 2.41
N GLY A 123 -21.37 -6.86 2.66
CA GLY A 123 -20.65 -5.71 2.10
C GLY A 123 -19.19 -5.64 2.57
N TYR A 124 -18.93 -5.92 3.85
CA TYR A 124 -17.59 -5.97 4.41
C TYR A 124 -16.76 -7.13 3.81
N GLU A 125 -17.37 -8.30 3.63
CA GLU A 125 -16.72 -9.45 2.99
C GLU A 125 -16.33 -9.16 1.53
N LEU A 126 -17.23 -8.53 0.76
CA LEU A 126 -16.94 -8.13 -0.62
C LEU A 126 -15.84 -7.07 -0.69
N ALA A 127 -15.87 -6.07 0.20
CA ALA A 127 -14.86 -5.03 0.26
C ALA A 127 -13.46 -5.59 0.60
N ALA A 128 -13.40 -6.55 1.53
CA ALA A 128 -12.15 -7.22 1.90
C ALA A 128 -11.57 -8.07 0.75
N ARG A 129 -12.43 -8.75 -0.03
CA ARG A 129 -12.01 -9.50 -1.23
C ARG A 129 -11.48 -8.58 -2.32
N ASN A 130 -12.17 -7.46 -2.58
CA ASN A 130 -11.79 -6.51 -3.64
C ASN A 130 -10.59 -5.64 -3.27
N GLY A 131 -10.38 -5.35 -1.98
CA GLY A 131 -9.24 -4.58 -1.48
C GLY A 131 -7.88 -5.26 -1.68
N GLY A 132 -7.85 -6.57 -1.98
CA GLY A 132 -6.64 -7.33 -2.32
C GLY A 132 -6.31 -7.39 -3.81
N ALA A 133 -7.23 -6.99 -4.69
CA ALA A 133 -7.05 -7.01 -6.14
C ALA A 133 -6.63 -5.62 -6.65
N ALA A 134 -5.49 -5.11 -6.20
CA ALA A 134 -4.86 -4.01 -6.92
C ALA A 134 -4.47 -4.54 -8.31
N THR A 135 -5.02 -3.89 -9.33
CA THR A 135 -4.90 -4.24 -10.76
C THR A 135 -3.47 -4.57 -11.15
N ALA A 136 -3.25 -5.82 -11.57
CA ALA A 136 -2.02 -6.26 -12.24
C ALA A 136 -1.73 -5.34 -13.42
N GLY A 137 -0.74 -4.47 -13.25
CA GLY A 137 -0.11 -3.77 -14.36
C GLY A 137 0.92 -4.70 -14.98
N ASP A 138 0.76 -5.01 -16.27
CA ASP A 138 1.68 -5.79 -17.09
C ASP A 138 3.14 -5.56 -16.70
N GLY A 139 3.72 -6.58 -16.07
CA GLY A 139 5.07 -6.60 -15.55
C GLY A 139 5.73 -7.92 -15.88
N ASP A 140 5.93 -8.19 -17.17
CA ASP A 140 6.89 -9.20 -17.62
C ASP A 140 8.28 -8.83 -17.06
N GLY A 141 8.71 -9.58 -16.04
CA GLY A 141 9.99 -9.35 -15.37
C GLY A 141 10.37 -10.57 -14.53
N GLU A 142 11.25 -11.38 -15.09
CA GLU A 142 11.83 -12.59 -14.49
C GLU A 142 12.21 -12.43 -13.02
N ALA A 143 11.87 -13.46 -12.24
CA ALA A 143 12.12 -13.59 -10.82
C ALA A 143 13.63 -13.61 -10.49
N ASN A 144 14.24 -12.44 -10.33
CA ASN A 144 15.57 -12.29 -9.75
C ASN A 144 15.61 -11.16 -8.71
N GLY A 145 14.62 -11.14 -7.81
CA GLY A 145 14.62 -10.25 -6.64
C GLY A 145 15.60 -10.71 -5.56
N ASP A 146 16.33 -9.79 -4.94
CA ASP A 146 17.29 -10.06 -3.85
C ASP A 146 16.60 -10.72 -2.63
N ALA A 147 17.36 -11.38 -1.76
CA ALA A 147 16.86 -12.10 -0.58
C ALA A 147 15.94 -11.26 0.31
N ALA A 148 16.20 -9.95 0.43
CA ALA A 148 15.35 -9.01 1.15
C ALA A 148 13.95 -8.86 0.52
N GLU A 149 13.86 -8.84 -0.82
CA GLU A 149 12.59 -8.75 -1.54
C GLU A 149 11.74 -10.01 -1.32
N ARG A 150 12.36 -11.19 -1.40
CA ARG A 150 11.68 -12.46 -1.10
C ARG A 150 11.20 -12.56 0.35
N LEU A 151 11.95 -12.02 1.31
CA LEU A 151 11.51 -11.97 2.70
C LEU A 151 10.27 -11.06 2.86
N VAL A 152 10.29 -9.86 2.28
CA VAL A 152 9.15 -8.94 2.32
C VAL A 152 7.91 -9.56 1.69
N LEU A 153 8.03 -10.16 0.50
CA LEU A 153 6.91 -10.82 -0.16
C LEU A 153 6.32 -11.95 0.68
N ARG A 154 7.17 -12.78 1.32
CA ARG A 154 6.70 -13.83 2.24
C ARG A 154 5.98 -13.26 3.46
N LEU A 155 6.50 -12.21 4.09
CA LEU A 155 5.85 -11.58 5.24
C LEU A 155 4.48 -10.99 4.87
N LEU A 156 4.38 -10.36 3.70
CA LEU A 156 3.12 -9.83 3.19
C LEU A 156 2.10 -10.94 2.92
N GLU A 157 2.53 -12.05 2.32
CA GLU A 157 1.62 -13.17 2.05
C GLU A 157 1.18 -13.87 3.34
N GLU A 158 2.09 -14.07 4.30
CA GLU A 158 1.76 -14.65 5.60
C GLU A 158 0.80 -13.76 6.40
N GLU A 159 1.03 -12.45 6.42
CA GLU A 159 0.11 -11.50 7.06
C GLU A 159 -1.30 -11.58 6.44
N ARG A 160 -1.38 -11.57 5.10
CA ARG A 160 -2.66 -11.70 4.38
C ARG A 160 -3.35 -13.02 4.69
N ARG A 161 -2.60 -14.12 4.77
CA ARG A 161 -3.14 -15.44 5.13
C ARG A 161 -3.74 -15.41 6.53
N VAL A 162 -2.97 -14.95 7.52
CA VAL A 162 -3.42 -14.87 8.92
C VAL A 162 -4.64 -13.97 9.08
N MET A 163 -4.65 -12.80 8.43
CA MET A 163 -5.78 -11.88 8.48
C MET A 163 -7.03 -12.44 7.81
N ARG A 164 -6.89 -13.13 6.67
CA ARG A 164 -8.02 -13.83 6.02
C ARG A 164 -8.60 -14.91 6.93
N GLU A 165 -7.75 -15.72 7.56
CA GLU A 165 -8.19 -16.75 8.50
C GLU A 165 -8.92 -16.15 9.71
N ALA A 166 -8.38 -15.07 10.29
CA ALA A 166 -9.00 -14.38 11.42
C ALA A 166 -10.36 -13.76 11.03
N GLN A 167 -10.44 -13.14 9.84
CA GLN A 167 -11.69 -12.59 9.33
C GLN A 167 -12.74 -13.68 9.09
N GLN A 168 -12.36 -14.81 8.48
CA GLN A 168 -13.25 -15.94 8.26
C GLN A 168 -13.80 -16.50 9.58
N LYS A 169 -12.94 -16.67 10.59
CA LYS A 169 -13.36 -17.12 11.93
C LYS A 169 -14.37 -16.16 12.56
N TRP A 170 -14.13 -14.85 12.45
CA TRP A 170 -15.04 -13.85 13.00
C TRP A 170 -16.37 -13.78 12.24
N MET A 171 -16.36 -13.87 10.91
CA MET A 171 -17.58 -13.92 10.10
C MET A 171 -18.43 -15.15 10.41
N ALA A 172 -17.79 -16.31 10.59
CA ALA A 172 -18.47 -17.54 10.98
C ALA A 172 -19.11 -17.41 12.38
N PHE A 173 -18.40 -16.78 13.32
CA PHE A 173 -18.96 -16.43 14.63
C PHE A 173 -20.18 -15.53 14.47
N ALA A 174 -20.06 -14.38 13.80
CA ALA A 174 -21.13 -13.40 13.67
C ALA A 174 -22.41 -13.99 13.05
N ARG A 175 -22.28 -14.77 11.98
CA ARG A 175 -23.43 -15.44 11.34
C ARG A 175 -24.10 -16.47 12.25
N ARG A 176 -23.33 -17.22 13.04
CA ARG A 176 -23.89 -18.18 13.98
C ARG A 176 -24.69 -17.49 15.08
N GLU A 177 -24.17 -16.39 15.63
CA GLU A 177 -24.87 -15.64 16.67
C GLU A 177 -26.14 -14.95 16.13
N LEU A 178 -26.11 -14.45 14.88
CA LEU A 178 -27.31 -13.89 14.23
C LEU A 178 -28.39 -14.95 14.02
N ALA A 179 -28.03 -16.12 13.50
CA ALA A 179 -28.97 -17.22 13.31
C ALA A 179 -29.60 -17.66 14.65
N ALA A 180 -28.80 -17.78 15.71
CA ALA A 180 -29.31 -18.12 17.04
C ALA A 180 -30.26 -17.05 17.60
N PHE A 181 -29.98 -15.77 17.33
CA PHE A 181 -30.85 -14.66 17.76
C PHE A 181 -32.19 -14.64 17.01
N ASP A 182 -32.19 -14.93 15.71
CA ASP A 182 -33.42 -15.03 14.91
C ASP A 182 -34.28 -16.25 15.34
N ASP A 183 -33.63 -17.37 15.71
CA ASP A 183 -34.29 -18.58 16.22
C ASP A 183 -34.92 -18.37 17.61
N ASP A 184 -34.29 -17.60 18.50
CA ASP A 184 -34.81 -17.27 19.84
C ASP A 184 -35.87 -16.14 19.82
N GLY A 185 -35.94 -15.38 18.71
CA GLY A 185 -36.81 -14.20 18.55
C GLY A 185 -38.09 -14.41 17.75
N SER A 186 -38.35 -15.63 17.25
CA SER A 186 -39.57 -16.02 16.49
C SER A 186 -40.65 -16.69 17.34
#